data_AF-A0A6J1X2P7-F1
#
_entry.id   AF-A0A6J1X2P7-F1
#
_cell.length_a   1.000
_cell.length_b   1.000
_cell.length_c   1.000
_cell.angle_alpha   90.00
_cell.angle_beta   90.00
_cell.angle_gamma   90.00
#
_symmetry.space_group_name_H-M   'P 1'
#
loop_
_entity.id
_entity.type
_entity.pdbx_description
1 polymer ?
#
loop_
_entity_poly.entity_id
_entity_poly.type
_entity_poly.pdbx_seq_one_letter_code
_entity_poly.pdbx_strand_id
1 'polypeptide(L)'
;RYFFLNNTTAIYRFIENRLQEELKLDKGTGCEIPRLDPFAKEVTQFDKQLPKVTCSGQDWVKCYLSECRVIKEILDTTKDIVCSYRDILYQSDYKYELGNSVDVYGADVYVLTNSDHVKVK
;
A
#
# COMPACT_ATOMS: atom_id res chain seq x y z
N ARG A 1 64.02 15.74 -4.27
CA ARG A 1 62.70 15.12 -3.97
C ARG A 1 61.65 16.15 -4.35
N TYR A 2 61.04 16.04 -5.53
CA TYR A 2 60.01 16.98 -6.00
C TYR A 2 58.63 16.35 -5.82
N PHE A 3 57.76 17.04 -5.07
CA PHE A 3 56.35 16.68 -4.88
C PHE A 3 55.53 17.28 -6.04
N PHE A 4 54.89 16.44 -6.85
CA PHE A 4 53.85 16.85 -7.80
C PHE A 4 52.51 16.89 -7.05
N LEU A 5 51.92 18.08 -6.92
CA LEU A 5 50.53 18.22 -6.46
C LEU A 5 49.60 17.98 -7.66
N ASN A 6 48.75 16.95 -7.54
CA ASN A 6 47.91 16.41 -8.60
C ASN A 6 46.85 17.42 -9.08
N ASN A 7 47.00 17.89 -10.32
CA ASN A 7 46.13 18.84 -11.02
C ASN A 7 44.65 18.39 -11.10
N THR A 8 44.40 17.08 -11.03
CA THR A 8 43.07 16.47 -11.08
C THR A 8 42.17 16.88 -9.91
N THR A 9 42.68 17.01 -8.68
CA THR A 9 41.86 17.35 -7.52
C THR A 9 41.34 18.79 -7.57
N ALA A 10 42.12 19.70 -8.16
CA ALA A 10 41.70 21.08 -8.38
C ALA A 10 40.56 21.16 -9.41
N ILE A 11 40.62 20.34 -10.46
CA ILE A 11 39.59 20.27 -11.50
C ILE A 11 38.27 19.71 -10.94
N TYR A 12 38.32 18.63 -10.15
CA TYR A 12 37.11 18.07 -9.54
C TYR A 12 36.40 19.08 -8.63
N ARG A 13 37.17 19.80 -7.81
CA ARG A 13 36.61 20.84 -6.93
C ARG A 13 35.98 22.00 -7.72
N PHE A 14 36.56 22.37 -8.86
CA PHE A 14 36.00 23.39 -9.74
C PHE A 14 34.66 22.95 -10.35
N ILE A 15 34.57 21.69 -10.80
CA ILE A 15 33.33 21.12 -11.36
C ILE A 15 32.24 21.03 -10.29
N GLU A 16 32.56 20.55 -9.09
CA GLU A 16 31.61 20.51 -7.96
C GLU A 16 31.07 21.90 -7.63
N ASN A 17 31.94 22.91 -7.54
CA ASN A 17 31.52 24.28 -7.24
C ASN A 17 30.57 24.82 -8.32
N ARG A 18 30.85 24.56 -9.59
CA ARG A 18 29.99 24.96 -10.72
C ARG A 18 28.63 24.27 -10.68
N LEU A 19 28.60 22.96 -10.44
CA LEU A 19 27.35 22.20 -10.29
C LEU A 19 26.50 22.70 -9.12
N GLN A 20 27.14 23.06 -8.00
CA GLN A 20 26.45 23.63 -6.84
C GLN A 20 25.88 25.03 -7.11
N GLU A 21 26.57 25.85 -7.91
CA GLU A 21 26.08 27.17 -8.33
C GLU A 21 24.89 27.06 -9.28
N GLU A 22 24.95 26.14 -10.25
CA GLU A 22 23.85 25.86 -11.17
C GLU A 22 22.63 25.30 -10.43
N LEU A 23 22.81 24.37 -9.47
CA LEU A 23 21.72 23.88 -8.62
C LEU A 23 21.08 24.96 -7.76
N LYS A 24 21.80 26.02 -7.40
CA LYS A 24 21.23 27.17 -6.65
C LYS A 24 20.40 28.08 -7.56
N LEU A 25 20.78 28.21 -8.83
CA LEU A 25 20.05 28.97 -9.84
C LEU A 25 18.80 28.22 -10.32
N ASP A 26 18.89 26.88 -10.43
CA ASP A 26 17.83 26.01 -10.92
C ASP A 26 16.75 25.68 -9.87
N LYS A 27 16.94 26.15 -8.63
CA LYS A 27 15.83 26.38 -7.69
C LYS A 27 15.01 27.58 -8.15
N GLY A 28 14.47 27.51 -9.39
CA GLY A 28 13.45 28.42 -9.87
C GLY A 28 12.34 28.57 -8.84
N THR A 29 11.54 29.64 -8.91
CA THR A 29 10.44 29.94 -7.96
C THR A 29 9.70 28.67 -7.58
N GLY A 30 10.10 28.09 -6.44
CA GLY A 30 9.60 26.79 -6.02
C GLY A 30 8.11 26.95 -5.86
N CYS A 31 7.33 26.09 -6.51
CA CYS A 31 5.89 26.11 -6.29
C CYS A 31 5.66 25.96 -4.79
N GLU A 32 5.14 27.01 -4.15
CA GLU A 32 4.67 26.90 -2.79
C GLU A 32 3.53 25.89 -2.81
N ILE A 33 3.74 24.74 -2.16
CA ILE A 33 2.69 23.74 -2.01
C ILE A 33 1.54 24.45 -1.29
N PRO A 34 0.39 24.64 -1.94
CA PRO A 34 -0.70 25.36 -1.32
C PRO A 34 -1.17 24.55 -0.11
N ARG A 35 -1.32 25.22 1.03
CA ARG A 35 -1.90 24.63 2.23
C ARG A 35 -3.40 24.51 2.03
N LEU A 36 -3.82 23.44 1.36
CA LEU A 36 -5.22 23.07 1.22
C LEU A 36 -5.64 22.28 2.46
N ASP A 37 -6.79 22.64 3.03
CA ASP A 37 -7.44 21.82 4.05
C ASP A 37 -7.90 20.51 3.37
N PRO A 38 -7.39 19.34 3.78
CA PRO A 38 -7.77 18.07 3.17
C PRO A 38 -9.26 17.74 3.33
N PHE A 39 -9.97 18.46 4.20
CA PHE A 39 -11.42 18.32 4.41
C PHE A 39 -12.23 19.49 3.85
N ALA A 40 -11.61 20.40 3.07
CA ALA A 40 -12.32 21.45 2.37
C ALA A 40 -13.43 20.85 1.47
N LYS A 41 -14.57 21.53 1.41
CA LYS A 41 -15.76 21.06 0.69
C LYS A 41 -15.48 20.85 -0.80
N GLU A 42 -14.61 21.67 -1.38
CA GLU A 42 -14.19 21.63 -2.78
C GLU A 42 -13.28 20.42 -3.10
N VAL A 43 -12.56 19.90 -2.10
CA VAL A 43 -11.69 18.73 -2.25
C VAL A 43 -12.49 17.45 -2.03
N THR A 44 -13.32 17.44 -0.99
CA THR A 44 -14.13 16.29 -0.57
C THR A 44 -15.42 16.10 -1.38
N GLN A 45 -15.79 17.04 -2.28
CA GLN A 45 -16.99 16.90 -3.12
C GLN A 45 -16.99 15.67 -4.03
N PHE A 46 -15.80 15.13 -4.33
CA PHE A 46 -15.64 13.94 -5.16
C PHE A 46 -15.52 12.65 -4.33
N ASP A 47 -15.36 12.76 -3.01
CA ASP A 47 -15.27 11.62 -2.11
C ASP A 47 -16.66 11.03 -1.90
N LYS A 48 -16.97 9.98 -2.67
CA LYS A 48 -18.19 9.22 -2.46
C LYS A 48 -18.05 8.39 -1.19
N GLN A 49 -18.82 8.75 -0.16
CA GLN A 49 -19.00 7.89 1.01
C GLN A 49 -19.80 6.65 0.60
N LEU A 50 -19.09 5.57 0.29
CA LEU A 50 -19.72 4.28 0.03
C LEU A 50 -20.32 3.76 1.35
N PRO A 51 -21.57 3.28 1.33
CA PRO A 51 -22.19 2.73 2.53
C PRO A 51 -21.37 1.53 3.01
N LYS A 52 -21.05 1.52 4.31
CA LYS A 52 -20.44 0.36 4.95
C LYS A 52 -21.43 -0.79 4.86
N VAL A 53 -21.07 -1.84 4.15
CA VAL A 53 -21.94 -2.99 3.96
C VAL A 53 -21.87 -3.85 5.22
N THR A 54 -22.95 -3.87 5.99
CA THR A 54 -23.07 -4.68 7.21
C THR A 54 -23.48 -6.10 6.83
N CYS A 55 -22.68 -7.10 7.20
CA CYS A 55 -22.99 -8.50 6.92
C CYS A 55 -24.31 -8.91 7.62
N SER A 56 -25.33 -9.25 6.84
CA SER A 56 -26.69 -9.58 7.30
C SER A 56 -26.83 -11.03 7.84
N GLY A 57 -25.82 -11.49 8.59
CA GLY A 57 -25.82 -12.82 9.22
C GLY A 57 -25.59 -14.01 8.26
N GLN A 58 -25.45 -13.75 6.96
CA GLN A 58 -25.02 -14.72 5.96
C GLN A 58 -23.50 -14.65 5.78
N ASP A 59 -22.83 -15.80 5.77
CA ASP A 59 -21.39 -15.87 5.45
C ASP A 59 -21.15 -15.49 3.99
N TRP A 60 -20.41 -14.42 3.75
CA TRP A 60 -20.13 -13.94 2.39
C TRP A 60 -19.02 -14.71 1.71
N VAL A 61 -18.19 -15.41 2.47
CA VAL A 61 -17.06 -16.18 1.97
C VAL A 61 -17.33 -17.65 2.20
N LYS A 62 -17.11 -18.47 1.17
CA LYS A 62 -17.07 -19.92 1.28
C LYS A 62 -15.67 -20.41 0.96
N CYS A 63 -15.14 -21.24 1.86
CA CYS A 63 -13.87 -21.92 1.68
C CYS A 63 -14.12 -23.38 1.29
N TYR A 64 -13.45 -23.83 0.25
CA TYR A 64 -13.43 -25.21 -0.22
C TYR A 64 -11.96 -25.67 -0.20
N LEU A 65 -11.62 -26.57 0.72
CA LEU A 65 -10.22 -26.96 0.97
C LEU A 65 -9.37 -25.73 1.30
N SER A 66 -8.31 -25.48 0.52
CA SER A 66 -7.40 -24.36 0.65
C SER A 66 -7.82 -23.12 -0.15
N GLU A 67 -9.01 -23.11 -0.77
CA GLU A 67 -9.48 -22.01 -1.60
C GLU A 67 -10.70 -21.31 -0.97
N CYS A 68 -10.59 -20.03 -0.70
CA CYS A 68 -11.67 -19.19 -0.19
C CYS A 68 -12.10 -18.17 -1.23
N ARG A 69 -13.41 -18.01 -1.41
CA ARG A 69 -13.98 -17.05 -2.36
C ARG A 69 -15.27 -16.45 -1.85
N VAL A 70 -15.56 -15.23 -2.30
CA VAL A 70 -16.86 -14.60 -2.06
C VAL A 70 -17.93 -15.35 -2.83
N ILE A 71 -19.09 -15.55 -2.20
CA ILE A 71 -20.23 -16.24 -2.81
C ILE A 71 -20.87 -15.37 -3.89
N LYS A 72 -21.37 -16.02 -4.95
CA LYS A 72 -21.91 -15.32 -6.12
C LYS A 72 -23.10 -14.42 -5.78
N GLU A 73 -23.93 -14.84 -4.82
CA GLU A 73 -25.11 -14.09 -4.39
C GLU A 73 -24.74 -12.69 -3.84
N ILE A 74 -23.57 -12.58 -3.20
CA ILE A 74 -23.07 -11.31 -2.67
C ILE A 74 -22.42 -10.48 -3.76
N LEU A 75 -21.68 -11.11 -4.68
CA LEU A 75 -21.07 -10.45 -5.85
C LEU A 75 -22.12 -9.84 -6.80
N ASP A 76 -23.26 -10.50 -6.95
CA ASP A 76 -24.36 -10.01 -7.79
C ASP A 76 -25.10 -8.82 -7.14
N THR A 77 -25.14 -8.78 -5.81
CA THR A 77 -25.88 -7.76 -5.05
C THR A 77 -25.02 -6.53 -4.73
N THR A 78 -23.74 -6.74 -4.47
CA THR A 78 -22.82 -5.72 -3.94
C THR A 78 -21.61 -5.58 -4.85
N LYS A 79 -21.31 -4.34 -5.26
CA LYS A 79 -20.12 -4.01 -6.05
C LYS A 79 -19.00 -3.49 -5.15
N ASP A 80 -17.76 -3.59 -5.62
CA ASP A 80 -16.55 -3.10 -4.93
C ASP A 80 -16.29 -3.76 -3.56
N ILE A 81 -16.40 -5.08 -3.52
CA ILE A 81 -16.10 -5.88 -2.32
C ILE A 81 -14.58 -6.05 -2.20
N VAL A 82 -14.05 -5.78 -1.01
CA VAL A 82 -12.68 -6.10 -0.63
C VAL A 82 -12.75 -6.97 0.62
N CYS A 83 -12.14 -8.15 0.57
CA CYS A 83 -12.06 -9.06 1.69
C CYS A 83 -10.61 -9.20 2.14
N SER A 84 -10.36 -8.99 3.43
CA SER A 84 -9.02 -9.14 4.02
C SER A 84 -8.90 -10.52 4.67
N TYR A 85 -7.99 -11.34 4.14
CA TYR A 85 -7.72 -12.70 4.60
C TYR A 85 -6.43 -12.75 5.41
N ARG A 86 -6.42 -13.55 6.48
CA ARG A 86 -5.22 -13.81 7.29
C ARG A 86 -5.14 -15.28 7.64
N ASP A 87 -4.04 -15.93 7.30
CA ASP A 87 -3.78 -17.31 7.72
C ASP A 87 -3.62 -17.37 9.25
N ILE A 88 -4.22 -18.37 9.89
CA ILE A 88 -4.06 -18.63 11.32
C ILE A 88 -2.92 -19.64 11.48
N LEU A 89 -1.78 -19.19 11.98
CA LEU A 89 -0.58 -20.01 12.14
C LEU A 89 -0.50 -20.51 13.59
N TYR A 90 -0.79 -21.80 13.80
CA TYR A 90 -0.69 -22.42 15.12
C TYR A 90 0.78 -22.68 15.48
N GLN A 91 1.21 -22.17 16.64
CA GLN A 91 2.49 -22.53 17.25
C GLN A 91 2.34 -23.65 18.27
N SER A 92 1.18 -23.72 18.93
CA SER A 92 0.77 -24.80 19.81
C SER A 92 -0.76 -24.88 19.87
N ASP A 93 -1.29 -25.91 20.53
CA ASP A 93 -2.74 -26.10 20.70
C ASP A 93 -3.45 -24.91 21.36
N TYR A 94 -2.71 -24.08 22.12
CA TYR A 94 -3.25 -22.93 22.84
C TYR A 94 -2.74 -21.58 22.30
N LYS A 95 -1.81 -21.59 21.35
CA LYS A 95 -1.17 -20.37 20.83
C LYS A 95 -1.18 -20.35 19.31
N TYR A 96 -1.82 -19.33 18.75
CA TYR A 96 -1.80 -19.04 17.33
C TYR A 96 -1.34 -17.61 17.09
N GLU A 97 -0.77 -17.37 15.92
CA GLU A 97 -0.45 -16.07 15.39
C GLU A 97 -1.20 -15.86 14.08
N LEU A 98 -1.46 -14.60 13.74
CA LEU A 98 -2.10 -14.25 12.47
C LEU A 98 -1.01 -13.88 11.48
N GLY A 99 -1.01 -14.53 10.33
CA GLY A 99 -0.14 -14.21 9.21
C GLY A 99 -0.41 -12.82 8.62
N ASN A 100 0.28 -12.56 7.51
CA ASN A 100 0.10 -11.32 6.76
C ASN A 100 -1.33 -11.20 6.23
N SER A 101 -1.84 -9.97 6.19
CA SER A 101 -3.14 -9.69 5.58
C SER A 101 -3.00 -9.64 4.08
N VAL A 102 -3.86 -10.37 3.39
CA VAL A 102 -3.98 -10.36 1.93
C VAL A 102 -5.37 -9.86 1.58
N ASP A 103 -5.43 -8.76 0.86
CA ASP A 103 -6.68 -8.16 0.41
C ASP A 103 -7.00 -8.71 -0.98
N VAL A 104 -8.21 -9.26 -1.13
CA VAL A 104 -8.71 -9.85 -2.36
C VAL A 104 -9.96 -9.10 -2.80
N TYR A 105 -10.04 -8.83 -4.09
CA TYR A 105 -11.05 -7.94 -4.67
C TYR A 105 -12.12 -8.75 -5.39
N GLY A 106 -13.38 -8.49 -5.04
CA GLY A 106 -14.55 -9.05 -5.72
C GLY A 106 -14.54 -10.59 -5.78
N ALA A 107 -14.49 -11.12 -7.01
CA ALA A 107 -14.66 -12.55 -7.29
C ALA A 107 -13.37 -13.38 -7.23
N ASP A 108 -12.25 -12.74 -6.89
CA ASP A 108 -10.96 -13.38 -6.84
C ASP A 108 -10.88 -14.43 -5.72
N VAL A 109 -10.03 -15.43 -5.93
CA VAL A 109 -9.87 -16.57 -5.01
C VAL A 109 -8.65 -16.33 -4.13
N TYR A 110 -8.85 -16.40 -2.82
CA TYR A 110 -7.76 -16.48 -1.85
C TYR A 110 -7.35 -17.93 -1.67
N VAL A 111 -6.07 -18.24 -1.90
CA VAL A 111 -5.52 -19.57 -1.65
C VAL A 111 -4.71 -19.53 -0.36
N LEU A 112 -5.07 -20.38 0.60
CA LEU A 112 -4.30 -20.53 1.83
C LEU A 112 -2.94 -21.15 1.46
N THR A 113 -1.87 -20.51 1.91
CA THR A 113 -0.50 -20.93 1.56
C THR A 113 0.22 -21.57 2.74
N ASN A 114 -0.03 -21.05 3.95
CA ASN A 114 0.74 -21.42 5.13
C ASN A 114 -0.09 -22.09 6.23
N SER A 115 -1.41 -22.19 6.06
CA SER A 115 -2.33 -22.77 7.03
C SER A 115 -3.50 -23.46 6.35
N ASP A 116 -4.20 -24.32 7.08
CA ASP A 116 -5.51 -24.87 6.78
C ASP A 116 -6.66 -24.03 7.37
N HIS A 117 -6.34 -23.03 8.20
CA HIS A 117 -7.30 -22.13 8.84
C HIS A 117 -7.08 -20.67 8.44
N VAL A 118 -8.18 -19.94 8.20
CA VAL A 118 -8.15 -18.53 7.80
C VAL A 118 -9.09 -17.69 8.66
N LYS A 119 -8.68 -16.45 8.93
CA LYS A 119 -9.49 -15.41 9.53
C LYS A 119 -9.83 -14.37 8.47
N VAL A 120 -11.13 -14.14 8.26
CA VAL A 120 -11.65 -13.14 7.33
C VAL A 120 -12.11 -11.92 8.14
N LYS A 121 -11.82 -10.71 7.65
CA LYS A 121 -12.24 -9.44 8.24
C LYS A 121 -12.95 -8.56 7.22
#